data_AF-A0A952LGD7-F1
#
_entry.id   AF-A0A952LGD7-F1
#
_cell.length_a   1.000
_cell.length_b   1.000
_cell.length_c   1.000
_cell.angle_alpha   90.00
_cell.angle_beta   90.00
_cell.angle_gamma   90.00
#
_symmetry.space_group_name_H-M   'P 1'
#
loop_
_entity.id
_entity.type
_entity.pdbx_description
1 polymer ?
#
loop_
_entity_poly.entity_id
_entity_poly.type
_entity_poly.pdbx_seq_one_letter_code
_entity_poly.pdbx_strand_id
1 'polypeptide(L)'
;MKVIYEIPIKKQFSKEKETYPYLQKYIFNEAVKLYTPVLCGFPDFIAVSYKEPHDKILKPAFVEVKLNKGKLSIHQEKFLAWLKKGFEVYVFHIYTQENGSIIQVKEV
;
A
#
# COMPACT_ATOMS: atom_id res chain seq x y z
N MET A 1 4.23 -3.23 -17.86
CA MET A 1 3.11 -2.28 -18.00
C MET A 1 2.93 -1.63 -16.64
N LYS A 2 2.81 -0.30 -16.53
CA LYS A 2 2.64 0.35 -15.23
C LYS A 2 1.15 0.37 -14.89
N VAL A 3 0.67 -0.64 -14.16
CA VAL A 3 -0.74 -0.69 -13.77
C VAL A 3 -0.93 0.21 -12.55
N ILE A 4 -1.72 1.26 -12.72
CA ILE A 4 -2.18 2.14 -11.65
C ILE A 4 -3.66 1.82 -11.43
N TYR A 5 -4.02 1.35 -10.23
CA TYR A 5 -5.39 0.97 -9.89
C TYR A 5 -5.96 1.94 -8.87
N GLU A 6 -7.13 2.53 -9.15
CA GLU A 6 -7.74 3.56 -8.31
C GLU A 6 -8.97 3.05 -7.55
N ILE A 7 -9.04 3.34 -6.24
CA ILE A 7 -10.12 2.92 -5.36
C ILE A 7 -10.71 4.16 -4.68
N PRO A 8 -11.93 4.60 -5.06
CA PRO A 8 -12.59 5.72 -4.41
C PRO A 8 -13.15 5.30 -3.05
N ILE A 9 -12.92 6.11 -2.02
CA ILE A 9 -13.36 5.82 -0.66
C ILE A 9 -13.94 7.06 0.03
N LYS A 10 -15.09 6.90 0.69
CA LYS A 10 -15.76 7.99 1.44
C LYS A 10 -15.18 8.15 2.84
N LYS A 11 -13.87 8.38 2.96
CA LYS A 11 -13.17 8.62 4.22
C LYS A 11 -11.96 9.50 4.00
N GLN A 12 -11.73 10.47 4.88
CA GLN A 12 -10.50 11.27 4.90
C GLN A 12 -9.50 10.69 5.91
N PHE A 13 -8.20 10.71 5.58
CA PHE A 13 -7.14 10.26 6.48
C PHE A 13 -6.24 11.42 6.85
N SER A 14 -6.03 11.60 8.15
CA SER A 14 -5.14 12.65 8.65
C SER A 14 -3.71 12.13 8.87
N LYS A 15 -3.57 10.82 9.15
CA LYS A 15 -2.31 10.17 9.49
C LYS A 15 -2.18 8.81 8.84
N GLU A 16 -0.96 8.41 8.49
CA GLU A 16 -0.68 7.08 7.92
C GLU A 16 -1.10 5.95 8.85
N LYS A 17 -1.00 6.12 10.18
CA LYS A 17 -1.46 5.08 11.13
C LYS A 17 -2.95 4.73 11.00
N GLU A 18 -3.77 5.62 10.44
CA GLU A 18 -5.22 5.44 10.28
C GLU A 18 -5.56 4.64 9.00
N THR A 19 -4.59 4.50 8.09
CA THR A 19 -4.77 3.83 6.81
C THR A 19 -4.85 2.33 7.01
N TYR A 20 -4.02 1.75 7.87
CA TYR A 20 -3.99 0.30 8.08
C TYR A 20 -5.34 -0.29 8.53
N PRO A 21 -6.01 0.20 9.59
CA PRO A 21 -7.32 -0.33 9.98
C PRO A 21 -8.35 -0.24 8.85
N TYR A 22 -8.23 0.77 8.00
CA TYR A 22 -9.11 0.92 6.86
C TYR A 22 -8.79 -0.09 5.75
N LEU A 23 -7.53 -0.19 5.35
CA LEU A 23 -7.07 -1.15 4.34
C LEU A 23 -7.39 -2.58 4.77
N GLN A 24 -7.15 -2.94 6.03
CA GLN A 24 -7.50 -4.25 6.58
C GLN A 24 -9.01 -4.51 6.57
N LYS A 25 -9.83 -3.47 6.81
CA LYS A 25 -11.29 -3.65 6.83
C LYS A 25 -11.86 -3.83 5.42
N TYR A 26 -11.34 -3.12 4.42
CA TYR A 26 -11.99 -2.98 3.11
C TYR A 26 -11.20 -3.54 1.91
N ILE A 27 -9.89 -3.70 2.03
CA ILE A 27 -9.02 -4.12 0.91
C ILE A 27 -8.36 -5.47 1.19
N PHE A 28 -7.68 -5.62 2.32
CA PHE A 28 -7.01 -6.86 2.67
C PHE A 28 -8.00 -7.82 3.31
N ASN A 29 -7.97 -9.08 2.91
CA ASN A 29 -8.63 -10.14 3.67
C ASN A 29 -7.69 -10.61 4.79
N GLU A 30 -6.41 -10.80 4.43
CA GLU A 30 -5.33 -11.11 5.37
C GLU A 30 -4.11 -10.25 5.08
N ALA A 31 -3.63 -9.55 6.10
CA ALA A 31 -2.40 -8.77 6.03
C ALA A 31 -1.70 -8.73 7.39
N VAL A 32 -0.37 -8.70 7.35
CA VAL A 32 0.49 -8.58 8.53
C VAL A 32 1.18 -7.24 8.47
N LYS A 33 0.96 -6.42 9.50
CA LYS A 33 1.70 -5.16 9.65
C LYS A 33 3.10 -5.44 10.14
N LEU A 34 4.07 -4.89 9.43
CA LEU A 34 5.49 -5.06 9.71
C LEU A 34 5.96 -3.90 10.59
N TYR A 35 6.65 -4.26 11.68
CA TYR A 35 7.35 -3.31 12.51
C TYR A 35 8.80 -3.76 12.56
N THR A 36 9.67 -3.03 11.87
CA THR A 36 11.11 -3.29 11.95
C THR A 36 11.82 -2.06 12.49
N PRO A 37 12.37 -2.14 13.71
CA PRO A 37 13.23 -1.08 14.23
C PRO A 37 14.63 -1.11 13.62
N VAL A 38 14.97 -2.15 12.84
CA VAL A 38 16.35 -2.43 12.37
C VAL A 38 16.51 -2.16 10.87
N LEU A 39 15.50 -2.45 10.06
CA LEU A 39 15.60 -2.34 8.59
C LEU A 39 14.91 -1.05 8.11
N CYS A 40 15.70 0.02 7.98
CA CYS A 40 15.21 1.27 7.43
C CYS A 40 14.74 1.07 5.98
N GLY A 41 13.51 1.50 5.68
CA GLY A 41 12.92 1.42 4.34
C GLY A 41 12.23 0.09 4.02
N PHE A 42 12.06 -0.80 5.00
CA PHE A 42 11.22 -1.98 4.83
C PHE A 42 9.74 -1.60 4.62
N PRO A 43 8.97 -2.39 3.84
CA PRO A 43 7.56 -2.10 3.57
C PRO A 43 6.69 -2.13 4.84
N ASP A 44 5.60 -1.39 4.81
CA ASP A 44 4.64 -1.32 5.93
C ASP A 44 3.91 -2.65 6.20
N PHE A 45 3.57 -3.43 5.15
CA PHE A 45 2.74 -4.64 5.28
C PHE A 45 3.19 -5.78 4.37
N ILE A 46 2.83 -7.00 4.77
CA ILE A 46 2.69 -8.15 3.88
C ILE A 46 1.20 -8.40 3.70
N ALA A 47 0.68 -8.20 2.48
CA ALA A 47 -0.68 -8.56 2.13
C ALA A 47 -0.69 -10.00 1.61
N VAL A 48 -1.34 -10.91 2.34
CA VAL A 48 -1.39 -12.34 2.02
C VAL A 48 -2.58 -12.66 1.13
N SER A 49 -3.70 -11.97 1.34
CA SER A 49 -4.88 -12.07 0.47
C SER A 49 -5.69 -10.78 0.50
N TYR A 50 -6.45 -10.56 -0.57
CA TYR A 50 -7.29 -9.38 -0.75
C TYR A 50 -8.77 -9.76 -0.68
N LYS A 51 -9.64 -8.80 -0.38
CA LYS A 51 -11.09 -8.97 -0.45
C LYS A 51 -11.56 -8.72 -1.88
N GLU A 52 -12.62 -9.40 -2.30
CA GLU A 52 -13.30 -9.06 -3.55
C GLU A 52 -13.69 -7.56 -3.60
N PRO A 53 -13.61 -6.91 -4.77
CA PRO A 53 -13.18 -7.46 -6.07
C PRO A 53 -11.65 -7.39 -6.30
N HIS A 54 -10.87 -6.96 -5.32
CA HIS A 54 -9.45 -6.61 -5.49
C HIS A 54 -8.55 -7.83 -5.68
N ASP A 55 -8.92 -8.99 -5.12
CA ASP A 55 -8.25 -10.28 -5.26
C ASP A 55 -8.16 -10.79 -6.71
N LYS A 56 -9.03 -10.31 -7.60
CA LYS A 56 -8.98 -10.60 -9.04
C LYS A 56 -7.83 -9.91 -9.76
N ILE A 57 -7.24 -8.88 -9.15
CA ILE A 57 -6.25 -8.01 -9.77
C ILE A 57 -4.94 -8.01 -8.97
N LEU A 58 -5.03 -7.98 -7.64
CA LEU A 58 -3.88 -7.88 -6.75
C LEU A 58 -3.47 -9.26 -6.26
N LYS A 59 -2.17 -9.55 -6.37
CA LYS A 59 -1.55 -10.77 -5.86
C LYS A 59 -0.97 -10.55 -4.47
N PRO A 60 -0.74 -11.62 -3.67
CA PRO A 60 -0.04 -11.51 -2.40
C PRO A 60 1.31 -10.79 -2.58
N ALA A 61 1.57 -9.76 -1.77
CA ALA A 61 2.63 -8.79 -2.03
C ALA A 61 3.14 -8.10 -0.77
N PHE A 62 4.33 -7.51 -0.88
CA PHE A 62 4.78 -6.48 0.05
C PHE A 62 4.13 -5.15 -0.32
N VAL A 63 3.62 -4.44 0.69
CA VAL A 63 2.88 -3.20 0.48
C VAL A 63 3.48 -2.06 1.29
N GLU A 64 3.76 -0.97 0.60
CA GLU A 64 4.15 0.31 1.19
C GLU A 64 3.01 1.31 1.00
N VAL A 65 2.71 2.12 2.02
CA VAL A 65 1.65 3.13 1.97
C VAL A 65 2.24 4.53 2.04
N LYS A 66 1.70 5.44 1.23
CA LYS A 66 2.05 6.86 1.24
C LYS A 66 0.82 7.74 1.27
N LEU A 67 0.73 8.62 2.26
CA LEU A 67 -0.34 9.61 2.34
C LEU A 67 0.01 10.88 1.53
N ASN A 68 -0.99 11.48 0.87
CA ASN A 68 -0.94 12.81 0.24
C ASN A 68 0.28 13.06 -0.67
N LYS A 69 0.51 12.19 -1.67
CA LYS A 69 1.70 12.25 -2.57
C LYS A 69 3.04 12.12 -1.83
N GLY A 70 3.06 11.51 -0.64
CA GLY A 70 4.29 11.10 0.01
C GLY A 70 5.20 10.35 -0.96
N LYS A 71 6.45 10.78 -1.07
CA LYS A 71 7.45 10.11 -1.88
C LYS A 71 8.06 8.97 -1.07
N LEU A 72 8.53 7.95 -1.77
CA LEU A 72 9.41 6.95 -1.16
C LEU A 72 10.70 7.64 -0.71
N SER A 73 11.22 7.28 0.46
CA SER A 73 12.57 7.67 0.82
C SER A 73 13.58 6.89 -0.01
N ILE A 74 14.82 7.37 -0.10
CA ILE A 74 15.91 6.67 -0.82
C ILE A 74 16.10 5.23 -0.30
N HIS A 75 15.91 5.02 1.02
CA HIS A 75 16.00 3.69 1.62
C HIS A 75 14.85 2.79 1.17
N GLN A 76 13.63 3.32 1.11
CA GLN A 76 12.46 2.58 0.64
C GLN A 76 12.59 2.21 -0.83
N GLU A 77 13.02 3.15 -1.69
CA GLU A 77 13.22 2.88 -3.11
C GLU A 77 14.23 1.75 -3.34
N LYS A 78 15.37 1.79 -2.64
CA LYS A 78 16.39 0.73 -2.70
C LYS A 78 15.84 -0.62 -2.22
N PHE A 79 15.11 -0.63 -1.12
CA PHE A 79 14.60 -1.87 -0.54
C PHE A 79 13.51 -2.50 -1.39
N LEU A 80 12.54 -1.70 -1.85
CA LEU A 80 11.47 -2.16 -2.75
C LEU A 80 12.04 -2.67 -4.07
N ALA A 81 13.05 -1.99 -4.64
CA ALA A 81 13.73 -2.46 -5.86
C ALA A 81 14.46 -3.80 -5.66
N TRP A 82 15.00 -4.06 -4.47
CA TRP A 82 15.57 -5.36 -4.13
C TRP A 82 14.49 -6.44 -3.97
N LEU A 83 13.42 -6.16 -3.23
CA LEU A 83 12.30 -7.10 -3.04
C LEU A 83 11.65 -7.51 -4.36
N LYS A 84 11.48 -6.58 -5.29
CA LYS A 84 10.85 -6.83 -6.60
C LYS A 84 11.57 -7.88 -7.45
N LYS A 85 12.82 -8.23 -7.12
CA LYS A 85 13.56 -9.29 -7.83
C LYS A 85 12.96 -10.69 -7.60
N GLY A 86 12.18 -10.88 -6.54
CA GLY A 86 11.60 -12.18 -6.22
C GLY A 86 10.17 -12.13 -5.68
N PHE A 87 9.62 -10.95 -5.41
CA PHE A 87 8.31 -10.78 -4.81
C PHE A 87 7.49 -9.73 -5.54
N GLU A 88 6.16 -9.85 -5.45
CA GLU A 88 5.24 -8.80 -5.86
C GLU A 88 5.32 -7.65 -4.84
N VAL A 89 5.36 -6.42 -5.35
CA VAL A 89 5.50 -5.21 -4.54
C VAL A 89 4.55 -4.14 -5.03
N TYR A 90 3.78 -3.57 -4.11
CA TYR A 90 2.86 -2.49 -4.41
C TYR A 90 3.11 -1.26 -3.52
N VAL A 91 2.94 -0.08 -4.12
CA VAL A 91 2.85 1.18 -3.37
C VAL A 91 1.43 1.73 -3.47
N PHE A 92 0.82 1.89 -2.31
CA PHE A 92 -0.53 2.42 -2.12
C PHE A 92 -0.43 3.90 -1.78
N HIS A 93 -0.72 4.76 -2.75
CA HIS A 93 -0.82 6.19 -2.53
C HIS A 93 -2.25 6.57 -2.15
N ILE A 94 -2.44 7.22 -1.01
CA ILE A 94 -3.76 7.63 -0.51
C ILE A 94 -3.87 9.14 -0.59
N TYR A 95 -4.86 9.63 -1.34
CA TYR A 95 -5.08 11.03 -1.66
C TYR A 95 -6.35 11.51 -0.98
N THR A 96 -6.30 12.62 -0.25
CA THR A 96 -7.52 13.33 0.14
C THR A 96 -8.03 14.19 -1.02
N GLN A 97 -9.33 14.17 -1.28
CA GLN A 97 -10.06 15.03 -2.22
C GLN A 97 -11.27 15.65 -1.52
N GLU A 98 -11.89 16.68 -2.12
CA GLU A 98 -13.04 17.39 -1.54
C GLU A 98 -14.22 16.46 -1.19
N ASN A 99 -14.35 15.32 -1.87
CA ASN A 99 -15.44 14.34 -1.67
C ASN A 99 -15.01 13.03 -0.98
N GLY A 100 -13.83 12.97 -0.34
CA GLY A 100 -13.34 11.77 0.36
C GLY A 100 -11.86 11.50 0.12
N SER A 101 -11.46 10.24 0.04
CA SER A 101 -10.10 9.87 -0.41
C SER A 101 -10.14 8.94 -1.62
N ILE A 102 -9.02 8.85 -2.31
CA ILE A 102 -8.76 7.87 -3.36
C ILE A 102 -7.48 7.13 -3.01
N ILE A 103 -7.45 5.82 -3.21
CA ILE A 103 -6.23 5.02 -3.13
C ILE A 103 -5.79 4.71 -4.56
N GLN A 104 -4.58 5.12 -4.95
CA GLN A 104 -3.92 4.64 -6.17
C GLN A 104 -2.88 3.59 -5.81
N VAL A 105 -3.04 2.39 -6.33
CA VAL A 105 -2.09 1.28 -6.19
C VAL A 105 -1.18 1.26 -7.41
N LYS A 106 0.12 1.19 -7.20
CA LYS A 106 1.12 1.08 -8.26
C LYS A 106 1.97 -0.15 -8.05
N GLU A 107 2.11 -0.95 -9.10
CA GLU A 107 3.16 -1.97 -9.18
C GLU A 107 4.51 -1.26 -9.35
N VAL A 108 5.43 -1.54 -8.43
CA VAL A 108 6.80 -0.99 -8.43
C VAL A 108 7.75 -2.01 -8.97
#